data_AF-A0A1V5UNG8-F1
#
_entry.id   AF-A0A1V5UNG8-F1
#
_cell.length_a   1.000
_cell.length_b   1.000
_cell.length_c   1.000
_cell.angle_alpha   90.00
_cell.angle_beta   90.00
_cell.angle_gamma   90.00
#
_symmetry.space_group_name_H-M   'P 1'
#
loop_
_entity.id
_entity.type
_entity.pdbx_description
1 polymer ?
#
loop_
_entity_poly.entity_id
_entity_poly.type
_entity_poly.pdbx_seq_one_letter_code
_entity_poly.pdbx_strand_id
1 'polypeptide(L)'
;MLLSIFFLSTFAVLIFFAKPAFGEVDNFNLQVIVTVPKTTPEKDRVFISGNHRLLGNWKSAGALMTKIAPYTYEFNAYLPKAKSIEFKFTRGDFKKIEKSFEGFDIPNRFISLETGGQSIVKCRLECEVEAWKDMLPKDAAVHSYKLNLIGDYKLYKNVESKYLQLKRDVIVWMPEGYSSKENREKRYPVLYMHDGNNLFDARLSFQGVDWGVDEAIDRLVKTKKMKEIIVVGIYNTEARLDEYAPMRDEKRGGGGLGEDYSRFVVEELKPFIDEKFRTLTDPSNTAVGGSSLGGLISLYMGLEYPEVFGGMLVISPALYWDNYSIIPWAMSKGFDNSRNRLWMDMGLLEGRTALRSSRILDGEIRKNYPQFKSYKYREFKDAQHNEAAWRARIHLALAFMFGA
;
A
#
# COMPACT_ATOMS: atom_id res chain seq x y z
N MET A 1 4.23 -35.19 -13.21
CA MET A 1 5.19 -34.75 -12.17
C MET A 1 4.53 -33.60 -11.44
N LEU A 2 4.13 -33.77 -10.17
CA LEU A 2 3.46 -32.74 -9.39
C LEU A 2 4.43 -31.58 -9.17
N LEU A 3 4.04 -30.35 -9.55
CA LEU A 3 4.73 -29.13 -9.15
C LEU A 3 4.30 -28.77 -7.73
N SER A 4 5.26 -28.41 -6.88
CA SER A 4 5.04 -27.90 -5.53
C SER A 4 4.29 -26.56 -5.57
N ILE A 5 3.15 -26.49 -4.90
CA ILE A 5 2.29 -25.30 -4.80
C ILE A 5 2.47 -24.69 -3.42
N PHE A 6 2.94 -23.43 -3.36
CA PHE A 6 2.80 -22.62 -2.15
C PHE A 6 1.39 -22.03 -2.10
N PHE A 7 0.59 -22.46 -1.11
CA PHE A 7 -0.75 -21.95 -0.86
C PHE A 7 -0.70 -20.79 0.14
N LEU A 8 -1.31 -19.66 -0.21
CA LEU A 8 -1.87 -18.71 0.76
C LEU A 8 -3.13 -18.04 0.17
N SER A 9 -4.23 -18.22 0.90
CA SER A 9 -5.57 -17.64 0.78
C SER A 9 -6.54 -18.18 -0.30
N THR A 10 -7.62 -18.81 0.21
CA THR A 10 -8.89 -19.26 -0.43
C THR A 10 -8.79 -20.24 -1.60
N PHE A 11 -9.62 -21.31 -1.53
CA PHE A 11 -9.62 -22.49 -2.40
C PHE A 11 -9.55 -22.14 -3.90
N ALA A 12 -8.35 -22.20 -4.47
CA ALA A 12 -8.14 -22.26 -5.90
C ALA A 12 -7.47 -23.60 -6.23
N VAL A 13 -8.18 -24.47 -6.95
CA VAL A 13 -7.58 -25.70 -7.49
C VAL A 13 -6.85 -25.31 -8.78
N LEU A 14 -5.52 -25.24 -8.70
CA LEU A 14 -4.67 -25.04 -9.88
C LEU A 14 -4.46 -26.37 -10.61
N ILE A 15 -4.90 -26.45 -11.86
CA ILE A 15 -4.61 -27.57 -12.76
C ILE A 15 -3.73 -27.06 -13.91
N PHE A 16 -2.50 -27.56 -13.97
CA PHE A 16 -1.58 -27.33 -15.09
C PHE A 16 -1.59 -28.52 -16.04
N PHE A 17 -1.75 -28.23 -17.34
CA PHE A 17 -1.47 -29.19 -18.40
C PHE A 17 -0.16 -28.79 -19.10
N ALA A 18 0.90 -29.56 -18.86
CA ALA A 18 2.19 -29.39 -19.52
C ALA A 18 2.33 -30.41 -20.67
N LYS A 19 2.93 -29.99 -21.79
CA LYS A 19 3.39 -30.87 -22.86
C LYS A 19 4.92 -30.79 -22.97
N PRO A 20 5.62 -31.89 -23.34
CA PRO A 20 7.03 -31.82 -23.69
C PRO A 20 7.22 -30.88 -24.89
N ALA A 21 8.27 -30.05 -24.82
CA ALA A 21 8.49 -28.93 -25.73
C ALA A 21 8.86 -29.40 -27.14
N PHE A 22 7.98 -29.14 -28.10
CA PHE A 22 8.33 -28.91 -29.50
C PHE A 22 7.71 -27.57 -29.90
N GLY A 23 8.55 -26.54 -30.02
CA GLY A 23 8.17 -25.16 -30.33
C GLY A 23 7.90 -24.29 -29.10
N GLU A 24 8.38 -23.03 -29.14
CA GLU A 24 7.97 -22.00 -28.19
C GLU A 24 6.48 -21.72 -28.37
N VAL A 25 5.72 -21.80 -27.28
CA VAL A 25 4.31 -21.44 -27.28
C VAL A 25 4.23 -20.02 -26.69
N ASP A 26 3.97 -19.03 -27.55
CA ASP A 26 3.97 -17.60 -27.17
C ASP A 26 2.78 -17.19 -26.27
N ASN A 27 1.70 -17.98 -26.29
CA ASN A 27 0.46 -17.70 -25.57
C ASN A 27 0.01 -18.90 -24.73
N PHE A 28 -0.55 -18.66 -23.56
CA PHE A 28 -1.23 -19.70 -22.77
C PHE A 28 -2.73 -19.41 -22.68
N ASN A 29 -3.54 -20.46 -22.59
CA ASN A 29 -4.97 -20.32 -22.34
C ASN A 29 -5.24 -20.19 -20.83
N LEU A 30 -5.85 -19.08 -20.41
CA LEU A 30 -6.36 -18.91 -19.06
C LEU A 30 -7.87 -19.10 -19.04
N GLN A 31 -8.32 -20.09 -18.27
CA GLN A 31 -9.72 -20.37 -17.97
C GLN A 31 -9.95 -20.11 -16.48
N VAL A 32 -10.78 -19.11 -16.15
CA VAL A 32 -11.16 -18.79 -14.77
C VAL A 32 -12.66 -19.03 -14.63
N ILE A 33 -13.03 -19.95 -13.75
CA ILE A 33 -14.41 -20.19 -13.36
C ILE A 33 -14.59 -19.61 -11.96
N VAL A 34 -15.60 -18.76 -11.77
CA VAL A 34 -15.91 -18.16 -10.48
C VAL A 34 -17.34 -18.48 -10.09
N THR A 35 -17.51 -18.94 -8.85
CA THR A 35 -18.81 -19.01 -8.19
C THR A 35 -19.00 -17.77 -7.33
N VAL A 36 -20.14 -17.12 -7.43
CA VAL A 36 -20.47 -15.90 -6.68
C VAL A 36 -21.58 -16.18 -5.66
N PRO A 37 -21.75 -15.32 -4.62
CA PRO A 37 -22.75 -15.56 -3.60
C PRO A 37 -24.15 -15.57 -4.19
N LYS A 38 -25.06 -16.38 -3.63
CA LYS A 38 -26.46 -16.43 -4.05
C LYS A 38 -27.20 -15.08 -3.88
N THR A 39 -26.65 -14.20 -3.04
CA THR A 39 -27.14 -12.83 -2.85
C THR A 39 -26.83 -11.92 -4.04
N THR A 40 -26.01 -12.35 -5.01
CA THR A 40 -25.69 -11.58 -6.22
C THR A 40 -26.98 -11.29 -7.01
N PRO A 41 -27.33 -10.02 -7.26
CA PRO A 41 -28.52 -9.67 -8.03
C PRO A 41 -28.46 -10.24 -9.45
N GLU A 42 -29.54 -10.85 -9.93
CA GLU A 42 -29.55 -11.52 -11.25
C GLU A 42 -29.25 -10.59 -12.42
N LYS A 43 -29.60 -9.30 -12.29
CA LYS A 43 -29.36 -8.27 -13.31
C LYS A 43 -27.91 -7.77 -13.35
N ASP A 44 -27.13 -8.04 -12.30
CA ASP A 44 -25.76 -7.55 -12.22
C ASP A 44 -24.84 -8.42 -13.09
N ARG A 45 -23.92 -7.76 -13.79
CA ARG A 45 -22.89 -8.42 -14.60
C ARG A 45 -21.63 -8.62 -13.74
N VAL A 46 -20.97 -9.76 -13.90
CA VAL A 46 -19.71 -10.08 -13.22
C VAL A 46 -18.55 -9.84 -14.17
N PHE A 47 -17.52 -9.16 -13.68
CA PHE A 47 -16.32 -8.84 -14.43
C PHE A 47 -15.09 -9.39 -13.72
N ILE A 48 -14.09 -9.77 -14.50
CA ILE A 48 -12.72 -9.98 -14.04
C ILE A 48 -11.90 -8.73 -14.39
N SER A 49 -11.27 -8.13 -13.38
CA SER A 49 -10.47 -6.91 -13.50
C SER A 49 -9.05 -7.19 -13.07
N GLY A 50 -8.05 -6.91 -13.93
CA GLY A 50 -6.68 -7.31 -13.66
C GLY A 50 -5.61 -6.50 -14.37
N ASN A 51 -4.35 -6.87 -14.13
CA ASN A 51 -3.15 -6.16 -14.59
C ASN A 51 -2.85 -6.30 -16.10
N HIS A 52 -3.67 -7.04 -16.84
CA HIS A 52 -3.50 -7.26 -18.28
C HIS A 52 -4.63 -6.59 -19.08
N ARG A 53 -4.34 -6.18 -20.33
CA ARG A 53 -5.33 -5.49 -21.19
C ARG A 53 -6.60 -6.30 -21.43
N LEU A 54 -6.46 -7.63 -21.54
CA LEU A 54 -7.59 -8.56 -21.71
C LEU A 54 -8.38 -8.78 -20.42
N LEU A 55 -7.86 -8.33 -19.28
CA LEU A 55 -8.55 -8.27 -17.98
C LEU A 55 -8.99 -6.83 -17.66
N GLY A 56 -8.89 -5.91 -18.63
CA GLY A 56 -9.36 -4.54 -18.50
C GLY A 56 -8.42 -3.54 -17.83
N ASN A 57 -7.13 -3.88 -17.58
CA ASN A 57 -6.14 -2.98 -16.97
C ASN A 57 -6.65 -2.28 -15.70
N TRP A 58 -7.16 -3.06 -14.74
CA TRP A 58 -7.71 -2.56 -13.48
C TRP A 58 -8.86 -1.56 -13.61
N LYS A 59 -9.65 -1.62 -14.69
CA LYS A 59 -10.94 -0.92 -14.75
C LYS A 59 -11.99 -1.68 -13.96
N SER A 60 -12.86 -0.97 -13.25
CA SER A 60 -13.91 -1.60 -12.43
C SER A 60 -14.85 -2.49 -13.26
N ALA A 61 -15.17 -2.06 -14.49
CA ALA A 61 -15.77 -2.88 -15.53
C ALA A 61 -14.64 -3.40 -16.44
N GLY A 62 -13.94 -4.43 -15.96
CA GLY A 62 -12.85 -5.09 -16.68
C GLY A 62 -13.37 -5.95 -17.85
N ALA A 63 -12.89 -7.18 -17.96
CA ALA A 63 -13.46 -8.12 -18.91
C ALA A 63 -14.75 -8.73 -18.38
N LEU A 64 -15.80 -8.69 -19.19
CA LEU A 64 -17.07 -9.30 -18.86
C LEU A 64 -16.93 -10.82 -18.81
N MET A 65 -17.44 -11.44 -17.75
CA MET A 65 -17.47 -12.91 -17.63
C MET A 65 -18.79 -13.46 -18.18
N THR A 66 -18.72 -14.65 -18.80
CA THR A 66 -19.88 -15.34 -19.36
C THR A 66 -20.55 -16.19 -18.29
N LYS A 67 -21.85 -16.02 -18.07
CA LYS A 67 -22.61 -16.86 -17.14
C LYS A 67 -22.75 -18.28 -17.72
N ILE A 68 -22.29 -19.29 -17.00
CA ILE A 68 -22.31 -20.70 -17.44
C ILE A 68 -23.26 -21.58 -16.61
N ALA A 69 -23.59 -21.16 -15.39
CA ALA A 69 -24.60 -21.78 -14.54
C ALA A 69 -25.19 -20.71 -13.58
N PRO A 70 -26.26 -21.01 -12.81
CA PRO A 70 -26.71 -20.12 -11.75
C PRO A 70 -25.55 -19.76 -10.81
N TYR A 71 -25.29 -18.46 -10.66
CA TYR A 71 -24.20 -17.92 -9.84
C TYR A 71 -22.78 -18.38 -10.22
N THR A 72 -22.57 -18.93 -11.41
CA THR A 72 -21.25 -19.35 -11.89
C THR A 72 -20.94 -18.72 -13.23
N TYR A 73 -19.76 -18.12 -13.32
CA TYR A 73 -19.31 -17.36 -14.47
C TYR A 73 -17.93 -17.82 -14.92
N GLU A 74 -17.64 -17.69 -16.21
CA GLU A 74 -16.38 -18.09 -16.83
C GLU A 74 -15.74 -16.92 -17.57
N PHE A 75 -14.43 -16.81 -17.42
CA PHE A 75 -13.56 -16.04 -18.30
C PHE A 75 -12.60 -17.01 -18.98
N ASN A 76 -12.48 -16.91 -20.31
CA ASN A 76 -11.58 -17.75 -21.08
C ASN A 76 -10.87 -16.91 -22.15
N ALA A 77 -9.55 -16.83 -22.09
CA ALA A 77 -8.76 -16.05 -23.05
C ALA A 77 -7.37 -16.64 -23.27
N TYR A 78 -6.83 -16.44 -24.47
CA TYR A 78 -5.41 -16.64 -24.74
C TYR A 78 -4.63 -15.38 -24.36
N LEU A 79 -3.70 -15.53 -23.42
CA LEU A 79 -2.86 -14.46 -22.92
C LEU A 79 -1.44 -14.66 -23.42
N PRO A 80 -0.72 -13.58 -23.80
CA PRO A 80 0.70 -13.67 -24.04
C PRO A 80 1.41 -14.08 -22.75
N LYS A 81 2.56 -14.73 -22.89
CA LYS A 81 3.39 -15.10 -21.75
C LYS A 81 3.72 -13.85 -20.92
N ALA A 82 3.27 -13.84 -19.67
CA ALA A 82 3.51 -12.79 -18.70
C ALA A 82 4.24 -13.39 -17.49
N LYS A 83 5.03 -12.58 -16.77
CA LYS A 83 5.68 -13.04 -15.53
C LYS A 83 4.65 -13.35 -14.45
N SER A 84 3.63 -12.52 -14.34
CA SER A 84 2.51 -12.70 -13.42
C SER A 84 1.21 -12.20 -14.04
N ILE A 85 0.10 -12.82 -13.61
CA ILE A 85 -1.26 -12.33 -13.84
C ILE A 85 -1.89 -12.07 -12.48
N GLU A 86 -2.45 -10.87 -12.33
CA GLU A 86 -3.18 -10.46 -11.14
C GLU A 86 -4.59 -10.03 -11.51
N PHE A 87 -5.57 -10.43 -10.72
CA PHE A 87 -6.96 -10.07 -10.98
C PHE A 87 -7.85 -10.12 -9.73
N LYS A 88 -9.03 -9.51 -9.88
CA LYS A 88 -10.14 -9.50 -8.94
C LYS A 88 -11.48 -9.61 -9.64
N PHE A 89 -12.52 -9.96 -8.89
CA PHE A 89 -13.90 -9.95 -9.36
C PHE A 89 -14.66 -8.72 -8.89
N THR A 90 -15.45 -8.15 -9.78
CA THR A 90 -16.32 -7.00 -9.50
C THR A 90 -17.68 -7.17 -10.14
N ARG A 91 -18.65 -6.33 -9.75
CA ARG A 91 -19.90 -6.12 -10.48
C ARG A 91 -19.93 -4.82 -11.30
N GLY A 92 -18.77 -4.45 -11.87
CA GLY A 92 -18.61 -3.28 -12.74
C GLY A 92 -18.23 -1.98 -12.04
N ASP A 93 -18.21 -1.98 -10.70
CA ASP A 93 -17.83 -0.86 -9.83
C ASP A 93 -16.98 -1.41 -8.67
N PHE A 94 -15.93 -0.70 -8.25
CA PHE A 94 -15.12 -1.08 -7.10
C PHE A 94 -15.86 -0.93 -5.76
N LYS A 95 -16.97 -0.20 -5.72
CA LYS A 95 -17.93 -0.26 -4.61
C LYS A 95 -18.63 -1.62 -4.49
N LYS A 96 -18.57 -2.44 -5.55
CA LYS A 96 -19.15 -3.78 -5.66
C LYS A 96 -18.09 -4.86 -5.93
N ILE A 97 -16.90 -4.69 -5.33
CA ILE A 97 -15.78 -5.62 -5.44
C ILE A 97 -15.97 -6.82 -4.49
N GLU A 98 -15.33 -7.94 -4.81
CA GLU A 98 -15.26 -9.09 -3.92
C GLU A 98 -14.64 -8.75 -2.56
N LYS A 99 -15.18 -9.39 -1.52
CA LYS A 99 -14.75 -9.34 -0.13
C LYS A 99 -14.84 -10.74 0.47
N SER A 100 -14.17 -10.97 1.60
CA SER A 100 -14.45 -12.15 2.41
C SER A 100 -15.87 -12.07 3.00
N PHE A 101 -16.40 -13.20 3.50
CA PHE A 101 -17.70 -13.22 4.16
C PHE A 101 -17.80 -12.25 5.35
N GLU A 102 -16.67 -12.04 6.02
CA GLU A 102 -16.51 -11.12 7.14
C GLU A 102 -16.26 -9.65 6.71
N GLY A 103 -16.21 -9.36 5.40
CA GLY A 103 -16.12 -8.00 4.86
C GLY A 103 -14.73 -7.48 4.52
N PHE A 104 -13.71 -8.33 4.61
CA PHE A 104 -12.32 -7.92 4.37
C PHE A 104 -11.98 -7.83 2.91
N ASP A 105 -11.06 -6.91 2.59
CA ASP A 105 -10.44 -6.90 1.27
C ASP A 105 -9.72 -8.23 1.10
N ILE A 106 -10.11 -8.96 0.07
CA ILE A 106 -9.33 -10.13 -0.37
C ILE A 106 -8.10 -9.57 -1.09
N PRO A 107 -6.93 -10.23 -1.05
CA PRO A 107 -5.83 -9.90 -1.95
C PRO A 107 -6.18 -10.02 -3.44
N ASN A 108 -5.35 -9.45 -4.30
CA ASN A 108 -5.40 -9.78 -5.72
C ASN A 108 -5.12 -11.28 -5.88
N ARG A 109 -5.93 -11.95 -6.70
CA ARG A 109 -5.63 -13.32 -7.09
C ARG A 109 -4.43 -13.27 -8.00
N PHE A 110 -3.41 -14.04 -7.66
CA PHE A 110 -2.10 -13.99 -8.30
C PHE A 110 -1.76 -15.34 -8.94
N ILE A 111 -1.26 -15.29 -10.18
CA ILE A 111 -0.71 -16.43 -10.89
C ILE A 111 0.75 -16.13 -11.21
N SER A 112 1.69 -16.91 -10.67
CA SER A 112 3.07 -16.96 -11.18
C SER A 112 3.14 -17.93 -12.35
N LEU A 113 3.75 -17.50 -13.44
CA LEU A 113 3.98 -18.32 -14.62
C LEU A 113 5.48 -18.62 -14.81
N GLU A 114 6.27 -18.53 -13.73
CA GLU A 114 7.67 -18.94 -13.74
C GLU A 114 7.79 -20.46 -13.85
N THR A 115 7.92 -20.92 -15.08
CA THR A 115 8.19 -22.29 -15.40
C THR A 115 9.68 -22.47 -15.63
N GLY A 116 10.35 -23.28 -14.83
CA GLY A 116 11.76 -23.67 -15.01
C GLY A 116 11.98 -24.49 -16.30
N GLY A 117 11.73 -23.89 -17.47
CA GLY A 117 11.90 -24.49 -18.79
C GLY A 117 10.68 -25.21 -19.40
N GLN A 118 9.49 -25.18 -18.77
CA GLN A 118 8.28 -25.85 -19.29
C GLN A 118 7.26 -24.85 -19.88
N SER A 119 6.69 -25.11 -21.05
CA SER A 119 5.62 -24.25 -21.60
C SER A 119 4.27 -24.62 -20.97
N ILE A 120 3.67 -23.72 -20.18
CA ILE A 120 2.25 -23.85 -19.78
C ILE A 120 1.38 -23.54 -21.00
N VAL A 121 0.60 -24.52 -21.43
CA VAL A 121 -0.32 -24.35 -22.57
C VAL A 121 -1.71 -23.95 -22.10
N LYS A 122 -2.12 -24.41 -20.91
CA LYS A 122 -3.42 -24.12 -20.31
C LYS A 122 -3.33 -24.03 -18.78
N CYS A 123 -3.95 -23.00 -18.22
CA CYS A 123 -4.18 -22.78 -16.80
C CYS A 123 -5.68 -22.68 -16.54
N ARG A 124 -6.22 -23.57 -15.70
CA ARG A 124 -7.61 -23.50 -15.23
C ARG A 124 -7.61 -23.16 -13.74
N LEU A 125 -8.42 -22.17 -13.38
CA LEU A 125 -8.67 -21.75 -12.01
C LEU A 125 -10.16 -21.87 -11.71
N GLU A 126 -10.45 -22.40 -10.53
CA GLU A 126 -11.76 -22.32 -9.92
C GLU A 126 -11.66 -21.39 -8.72
N CYS A 127 -12.56 -20.43 -8.62
CA CYS A 127 -12.54 -19.37 -7.63
C CYS A 127 -13.93 -19.21 -7.01
N GLU A 128 -13.96 -18.61 -5.83
CA GLU A 128 -15.20 -18.26 -5.15
C GLU A 128 -15.12 -16.82 -4.66
N VAL A 129 -16.19 -16.05 -4.89
CA VAL A 129 -16.43 -14.76 -4.23
C VAL A 129 -17.30 -15.05 -3.02
N GLU A 130 -16.81 -14.75 -1.81
CA GLU A 130 -17.54 -15.02 -0.58
C GLU A 130 -18.62 -13.97 -0.29
N ALA A 131 -18.31 -12.69 -0.54
CA ALA A 131 -19.25 -11.59 -0.40
C ALA A 131 -18.93 -10.44 -1.37
N TRP A 132 -19.89 -9.53 -1.55
CA TRP A 132 -19.69 -8.26 -2.24
C TRP A 132 -19.59 -7.12 -1.21
N LYS A 133 -18.71 -6.14 -1.46
CA LYS A 133 -18.49 -4.99 -0.57
C LYS A 133 -19.76 -4.23 -0.17
N ASP A 134 -20.72 -4.11 -1.09
CA ASP A 134 -22.02 -3.45 -0.88
C ASP A 134 -23.11 -4.39 -0.36
N MET A 135 -22.80 -5.67 -0.12
CA MET A 135 -23.76 -6.70 0.33
C MET A 135 -23.19 -7.57 1.45
N LEU A 136 -22.44 -6.96 2.36
CA LEU A 136 -21.88 -7.66 3.52
C LEU A 136 -22.99 -8.08 4.51
N PRO A 137 -22.85 -9.25 5.15
CA PRO A 137 -23.71 -9.64 6.27
C PRO A 137 -23.72 -8.57 7.38
N LYS A 138 -24.87 -8.36 8.04
CA LYS A 138 -25.01 -7.32 9.08
C LYS A 138 -24.07 -7.55 10.28
N ASP A 139 -23.69 -8.80 10.53
CA ASP A 139 -22.79 -9.29 11.56
C ASP A 139 -21.30 -9.33 11.14
N ALA A 140 -20.99 -9.13 9.85
CA ALA A 140 -19.62 -8.94 9.37
C ALA A 140 -18.96 -7.71 10.04
N ALA A 141 -19.74 -6.68 10.37
CA ALA A 141 -19.28 -5.51 11.12
C ALA A 141 -18.93 -5.79 12.59
N VAL A 142 -19.35 -6.95 13.14
CA VAL A 142 -19.30 -7.28 14.58
C VAL A 142 -18.17 -8.25 14.92
N HIS A 143 -17.52 -8.86 13.93
CA HIS A 143 -16.37 -9.74 14.18
C HIS A 143 -15.15 -8.88 14.53
N SER A 144 -14.94 -8.73 15.84
CA SER A 144 -13.85 -8.00 16.46
C SER A 144 -12.51 -8.48 15.93
N TYR A 145 -11.91 -7.69 15.04
CA TYR A 145 -10.61 -7.96 14.46
C TYR A 145 -9.51 -7.97 15.52
N LYS A 146 -9.01 -9.16 15.87
CA LYS A 146 -7.66 -9.28 16.41
C LYS A 146 -6.70 -9.29 15.21
N LEU A 147 -5.98 -8.19 15.02
CA LEU A 147 -4.90 -8.13 14.04
C LEU A 147 -3.80 -9.08 14.51
N ASN A 148 -3.24 -9.86 13.59
CA ASN A 148 -2.15 -10.78 13.90
C ASN A 148 -0.81 -10.08 13.69
N LEU A 149 -0.50 -9.13 14.55
CA LEU A 149 0.70 -8.27 14.46
C LEU A 149 1.76 -8.73 15.44
N ILE A 150 3.02 -8.49 15.09
CA ILE A 150 4.11 -8.60 16.07
C ILE A 150 4.09 -7.33 16.93
N GLY A 151 3.75 -7.46 18.22
CA GLY A 151 3.67 -6.32 19.15
C GLY A 151 2.24 -6.01 19.62
N ASP A 152 2.08 -4.89 20.30
CA ASP A 152 0.78 -4.40 20.79
C ASP A 152 0.20 -3.39 19.79
N TYR A 153 -1.12 -3.25 19.75
CA TYR A 153 -1.75 -2.18 18.98
C TYR A 153 -3.01 -1.63 19.65
N LYS A 154 -3.36 -0.39 19.30
CA LYS A 154 -4.67 0.22 19.59
C LYS A 154 -5.26 0.76 18.30
N LEU A 155 -6.51 0.39 18.03
CA LEU A 155 -7.27 0.93 16.90
C LEU A 155 -8.29 1.94 17.40
N TYR A 156 -8.18 3.17 16.92
CA TYR A 156 -9.15 4.23 17.13
C TYR A 156 -10.01 4.35 15.87
N LYS A 157 -11.28 3.98 15.98
CA LYS A 157 -12.21 4.04 14.85
C LYS A 157 -12.89 5.39 14.73
N ASN A 158 -13.15 5.84 13.50
CA ASN A 158 -13.88 7.06 13.19
C ASN A 158 -13.36 8.30 13.94
N VAL A 159 -12.04 8.49 13.97
CA VAL A 159 -11.40 9.70 14.50
C VAL A 159 -11.91 10.91 13.72
N GLU A 160 -12.49 11.85 14.45
CA GLU A 160 -13.01 13.13 13.95
C GLU A 160 -11.91 14.19 13.97
N SER A 161 -12.07 15.20 13.13
CA SER A 161 -11.15 16.32 13.00
C SER A 161 -11.94 17.59 12.68
N LYS A 162 -11.49 18.73 13.19
CA LYS A 162 -12.06 20.02 12.79
C LYS A 162 -11.53 20.52 11.44
N TYR A 163 -10.43 19.93 10.95
CA TYR A 163 -9.82 20.26 9.67
C TYR A 163 -10.32 19.38 8.52
N LEU A 164 -10.87 18.21 8.83
CA LEU A 164 -11.23 17.22 7.83
C LEU A 164 -12.73 16.97 7.80
N GLN A 165 -13.26 16.78 6.60
CA GLN A 165 -14.67 16.49 6.39
C GLN A 165 -15.04 15.05 6.73
N LEU A 166 -14.08 14.13 6.55
CA LEU A 166 -14.28 12.69 6.71
C LEU A 166 -13.55 12.15 7.92
N LYS A 167 -14.27 11.34 8.69
CA LYS A 167 -13.70 10.54 9.79
C LYS A 167 -12.81 9.45 9.21
N ARG A 168 -11.79 9.06 9.96
CA ARG A 168 -10.87 7.98 9.57
C ARG A 168 -10.46 7.13 10.75
N ASP A 169 -10.01 5.92 10.46
CA ASP A 169 -9.42 5.06 11.48
C ASP A 169 -7.93 5.41 11.68
N VAL A 170 -7.45 5.26 12.91
CA VAL A 170 -6.03 5.40 13.25
C VAL A 170 -5.60 4.18 14.04
N ILE A 171 -4.56 3.50 13.56
CA ILE A 171 -3.91 2.41 14.30
C ILE A 171 -2.62 2.92 14.93
N VAL A 172 -2.44 2.64 16.21
CA VAL A 172 -1.19 2.89 16.92
C VAL A 172 -0.57 1.54 17.22
N TRP A 173 0.48 1.20 16.49
CA TRP A 173 1.29 0.00 16.71
C TRP A 173 2.44 0.32 17.65
N MET A 174 2.69 -0.58 18.60
CA MET A 174 3.71 -0.45 19.63
C MET A 174 4.61 -1.69 19.62
N PRO A 175 5.92 -1.51 19.88
CA PRO A 175 6.88 -2.60 19.81
C PRO A 175 6.61 -3.66 20.89
N GLU A 176 7.08 -4.88 20.66
CA GLU A 176 6.98 -5.97 21.63
C GLU A 176 7.54 -5.55 23.00
N GLY A 177 6.82 -5.89 24.06
CA GLY A 177 7.21 -5.52 25.42
C GLY A 177 6.93 -4.07 25.80
N TYR A 178 6.27 -3.26 24.95
CA TYR A 178 5.83 -1.89 25.34
C TYR A 178 5.09 -1.90 26.68
N SER A 179 4.15 -2.83 26.88
CA SER A 179 3.33 -2.93 28.10
C SER A 179 4.03 -3.66 29.27
N SER A 180 5.30 -4.08 29.11
CA SER A 180 6.03 -4.81 30.15
C SER A 180 6.36 -3.91 31.35
N LYS A 181 6.54 -4.53 32.54
CA LYS A 181 6.95 -3.79 33.74
C LYS A 181 8.33 -3.15 33.58
N GLU A 182 9.23 -3.80 32.84
CA GLU A 182 10.60 -3.35 32.58
C GLU A 182 10.65 -2.10 31.71
N ASN A 183 9.68 -1.94 30.79
CA ASN A 183 9.63 -0.82 29.85
C ASN A 183 8.71 0.33 30.28
N ARG A 184 8.29 0.38 31.55
CA ARG A 184 7.32 1.38 32.05
C ARG A 184 7.77 2.84 31.87
N GLU A 185 9.06 3.10 32.04
CA GLU A 185 9.63 4.44 31.89
C GLU A 185 10.20 4.71 30.49
N LYS A 186 10.25 3.68 29.64
CA LYS A 186 10.82 3.79 28.30
C LYS A 186 9.89 4.62 27.41
N ARG A 187 10.49 5.59 26.71
CA ARG A 187 9.84 6.43 25.69
C ARG A 187 10.38 6.11 24.31
N TYR A 188 9.53 6.27 23.30
CA TYR A 188 9.78 5.77 21.95
C TYR A 188 9.70 6.90 20.92
N PRO A 189 10.60 6.95 19.93
CA PRO A 189 10.39 7.71 18.71
C PRO A 189 9.10 7.29 18.01
N VAL A 190 8.52 8.19 17.22
CA VAL A 190 7.23 7.97 16.55
C VAL A 190 7.38 8.16 15.04
N LEU A 191 6.85 7.20 14.28
CA LEU A 191 6.68 7.30 12.83
C LEU A 191 5.19 7.41 12.51
N TYR A 192 4.78 8.54 11.94
CA TYR A 192 3.44 8.73 11.37
C TYR A 192 3.44 8.22 9.93
N MET A 193 2.63 7.22 9.63
CA MET A 193 2.55 6.63 8.30
C MET A 193 1.17 6.80 7.68
N HIS A 194 1.15 7.25 6.44
CA HIS A 194 -0.06 7.34 5.63
C HIS A 194 -0.48 5.96 5.09
N ASP A 195 -1.72 5.86 4.61
CA ASP A 195 -2.32 4.59 4.17
C ASP A 195 -2.25 3.52 5.26
N GLY A 196 -2.64 3.87 6.49
CA GLY A 196 -2.57 3.03 7.68
C GLY A 196 -3.21 1.65 7.53
N ASN A 197 -4.19 1.52 6.64
CA ASN A 197 -4.84 0.26 6.29
C ASN A 197 -3.92 -0.72 5.53
N ASN A 198 -2.85 -0.23 4.90
CA ASN A 198 -1.89 -1.02 4.12
C ASN A 198 -0.66 -1.48 4.91
N LEU A 199 -0.47 -1.03 6.16
CA LEU A 199 0.84 -1.14 6.81
C LEU A 199 1.14 -2.51 7.43
N PHE A 200 0.12 -3.14 8.00
CA PHE A 200 0.31 -4.20 9.00
C PHE A 200 -0.44 -5.50 8.72
N ASP A 201 -1.55 -5.45 7.96
CA ASP A 201 -2.40 -6.62 7.78
C ASP A 201 -2.89 -6.70 6.34
N ALA A 202 -2.42 -7.72 5.62
CA ALA A 202 -2.80 -8.00 4.25
C ALA A 202 -4.32 -8.06 4.03
N ARG A 203 -5.13 -8.33 5.06
CA ARG A 203 -6.61 -8.37 4.96
C ARG A 203 -7.25 -6.97 4.87
N LEU A 204 -6.52 -5.95 5.32
CA LEU A 204 -6.95 -4.55 5.29
C LEU A 204 -6.25 -3.74 4.18
N SER A 205 -5.19 -4.32 3.60
CA SER A 205 -4.36 -3.68 2.59
C SER A 205 -4.97 -3.67 1.20
N PHE A 206 -4.69 -2.61 0.46
CA PHE A 206 -4.96 -2.53 -0.96
C PHE A 206 -4.28 -3.71 -1.70
N GLN A 207 -5.01 -4.37 -2.61
CA GLN A 207 -4.54 -5.57 -3.31
C GLN A 207 -4.13 -6.74 -2.39
N GLY A 208 -4.44 -6.64 -1.09
CA GLY A 208 -4.15 -7.57 -0.01
C GLY A 208 -2.70 -8.01 0.12
N VAL A 209 -1.79 -7.08 -0.13
CA VAL A 209 -0.40 -7.17 0.31
C VAL A 209 -0.16 -5.97 1.21
N ASP A 210 0.21 -6.21 2.45
CA ASP A 210 0.62 -5.14 3.37
C ASP A 210 2.12 -4.85 3.24
N TRP A 211 2.54 -3.71 3.78
CA TRP A 211 3.93 -3.27 3.74
C TRP A 211 4.83 -4.03 4.70
N GLY A 212 4.26 -4.81 5.62
CA GLY A 212 5.00 -5.58 6.60
C GLY A 212 5.86 -4.71 7.50
N VAL A 213 5.28 -3.60 7.96
CA VAL A 213 5.99 -2.62 8.76
C VAL A 213 6.39 -3.21 10.10
N ASP A 214 5.50 -3.96 10.75
CA ASP A 214 5.78 -4.60 12.03
C ASP A 214 6.85 -5.69 11.91
N GLU A 215 6.82 -6.56 10.88
CA GLU A 215 7.86 -7.58 10.72
C GLU A 215 9.20 -6.98 10.26
N ALA A 216 9.17 -5.86 9.52
CA ALA A 216 10.38 -5.13 9.19
C ALA A 216 11.03 -4.51 10.44
N ILE A 217 10.23 -3.83 11.28
CA ILE A 217 10.71 -3.23 12.53
C ILE A 217 11.20 -4.31 13.49
N ASP A 218 10.42 -5.37 13.73
CA ASP A 218 10.79 -6.47 14.62
C ASP A 218 12.14 -7.07 14.25
N ARG A 219 12.33 -7.41 12.97
CA ARG A 219 13.59 -7.95 12.46
C ARG A 219 14.75 -6.98 12.65
N LEU A 220 14.56 -5.69 12.36
CA LEU A 220 15.62 -4.69 12.48
C LEU A 220 15.97 -4.41 13.94
N VAL A 221 15.00 -4.39 14.85
CA VAL A 221 15.21 -4.25 16.30
C VAL A 221 15.97 -5.46 16.85
N LYS A 222 15.51 -6.68 16.56
CA LYS A 222 16.19 -7.92 16.99
C LYS A 222 17.63 -8.03 16.47
N THR A 223 17.88 -7.49 15.28
CA THR A 223 19.24 -7.44 14.70
C THR A 223 20.03 -6.17 15.05
N LYS A 224 19.53 -5.34 15.97
CA LYS A 224 20.16 -4.09 16.44
C LYS A 224 20.50 -3.08 15.32
N LYS A 225 19.72 -3.11 14.24
CA LYS A 225 19.86 -2.21 13.08
C LYS A 225 18.95 -0.99 13.16
N MET A 226 18.03 -0.94 14.12
CA MET A 226 17.26 0.26 14.45
C MET A 226 16.83 0.25 15.92
N LYS A 227 16.51 1.43 16.45
CA LYS A 227 15.81 1.58 17.74
C LYS A 227 14.35 1.14 17.63
N GLU A 228 13.78 0.71 18.74
CA GLU A 228 12.33 0.49 18.86
C GLU A 228 11.58 1.81 18.66
N ILE A 229 10.45 1.77 17.97
CA ILE A 229 9.60 2.94 17.67
C ILE A 229 8.12 2.59 17.83
N ILE A 230 7.29 3.62 17.99
CA ILE A 230 5.83 3.54 17.79
C ILE A 230 5.53 3.90 16.34
N VAL A 231 4.56 3.23 15.74
CA VAL A 231 4.04 3.60 14.41
C VAL A 231 2.58 3.99 14.51
N VAL A 232 2.25 5.20 14.05
CA VAL A 232 0.89 5.71 13.95
C VAL A 232 0.45 5.61 12.49
N GLY A 233 -0.32 4.58 12.16
CA GLY A 233 -0.90 4.38 10.84
C GLY A 233 -2.22 5.14 10.68
N ILE A 234 -2.25 6.11 9.77
CA ILE A 234 -3.41 6.97 9.51
C ILE A 234 -4.15 6.42 8.28
N TYR A 235 -5.35 5.87 8.47
CA TYR A 235 -6.10 5.27 7.37
C TYR A 235 -6.50 6.36 6.37
N ASN A 236 -6.49 6.00 5.09
CA ASN A 236 -7.01 6.85 4.06
C ASN A 236 -8.56 6.78 4.01
N THR A 237 -9.16 7.69 3.24
CA THR A 237 -10.60 7.74 2.98
C THR A 237 -10.83 7.93 1.48
N GLU A 238 -12.08 8.06 1.04
CA GLU A 238 -12.39 8.49 -0.32
C GLU A 238 -11.79 9.86 -0.69
N ALA A 239 -11.43 10.70 0.28
CA ALA A 239 -10.75 11.99 0.05
C ALA A 239 -9.22 11.87 -0.09
N ARG A 240 -8.64 10.66 -0.12
CA ARG A 240 -7.18 10.44 -0.23
C ARG A 240 -6.51 11.27 -1.32
N LEU A 241 -7.14 11.36 -2.50
CA LEU A 241 -6.60 12.12 -3.62
C LEU A 241 -6.41 13.60 -3.28
N ASP A 242 -7.39 14.18 -2.60
CA ASP A 242 -7.43 15.58 -2.22
C ASP A 242 -6.55 15.88 -1.02
N GLU A 243 -6.61 15.01 0.00
CA GLU A 243 -5.89 15.17 1.27
C GLU A 243 -4.39 14.88 1.16
N TYR A 244 -3.95 14.01 0.25
CA TYR A 244 -2.52 13.67 0.13
C TYR A 244 -1.79 14.49 -0.95
N ALA A 245 -2.49 15.40 -1.62
CA ALA A 245 -1.89 16.30 -2.59
C ALA A 245 -2.04 17.76 -2.12
N PRO A 246 -0.96 18.42 -1.68
CA PRO A 246 -1.03 19.81 -1.20
C PRO A 246 -1.43 20.80 -2.29
N MET A 247 -1.10 20.52 -3.55
CA MET A 247 -1.50 21.34 -4.69
C MET A 247 -2.65 20.67 -5.44
N ARG A 248 -3.58 21.48 -5.93
CA ARG A 248 -4.68 21.02 -6.78
C ARG A 248 -4.18 20.80 -8.20
N ASP A 249 -4.48 19.65 -8.77
CA ASP A 249 -4.20 19.33 -10.17
C ASP A 249 -5.51 19.24 -10.95
N GLU A 250 -5.82 20.30 -11.70
CA GLU A 250 -7.04 20.37 -12.51
C GLU A 250 -7.13 19.26 -13.55
N LYS A 251 -6.00 18.73 -14.05
CA LYS A 251 -6.01 17.65 -15.05
C LYS A 251 -6.34 16.30 -14.40
N ARG A 252 -5.97 16.13 -13.13
CA ARG A 252 -6.23 14.90 -12.36
C ARG A 252 -7.51 14.98 -11.54
N GLY A 253 -8.12 16.16 -11.45
CA GLY A 253 -9.43 16.38 -10.84
C GLY A 253 -9.43 16.30 -9.32
N GLY A 254 -8.31 16.58 -8.66
CA GLY A 254 -8.20 16.53 -7.21
C GLY A 254 -7.00 17.27 -6.65
N GLY A 255 -6.77 17.13 -5.35
CA GLY A 255 -5.73 17.82 -4.59
C GLY A 255 -6.19 19.16 -4.01
N GLY A 256 -5.32 19.76 -3.21
CA GLY A 256 -5.52 21.06 -2.58
C GLY A 256 -5.93 21.01 -1.11
N LEU A 257 -6.09 19.82 -0.51
CA LEU A 257 -6.43 19.67 0.92
C LEU A 257 -5.25 19.15 1.76
N GLY A 258 -4.04 19.13 1.20
CA GLY A 258 -2.86 18.65 1.92
C GLY A 258 -2.52 19.45 3.18
N GLU A 259 -2.79 20.75 3.19
CA GLU A 259 -2.58 21.57 4.39
C GLU A 259 -3.58 21.23 5.49
N ASP A 260 -4.87 21.11 5.19
CA ASP A 260 -5.89 20.70 6.17
C ASP A 260 -5.60 19.31 6.74
N TYR A 261 -5.17 18.37 5.89
CA TYR A 261 -4.68 17.06 6.33
C TYR A 261 -3.46 17.18 7.25
N SER A 262 -2.48 18.01 6.89
CA SER A 262 -1.28 18.23 7.70
C SER A 262 -1.63 18.79 9.08
N ARG A 263 -2.56 19.75 9.14
CA ARG A 263 -3.03 20.35 10.39
C ARG A 263 -3.78 19.37 11.28
N PHE A 264 -4.57 18.46 10.71
CA PHE A 264 -5.10 17.33 11.49
C PHE A 264 -3.98 16.52 12.14
N VAL A 265 -2.95 16.14 11.38
CA VAL A 265 -1.87 15.32 11.93
C VAL A 265 -1.09 16.08 13.00
N VAL A 266 -0.74 17.34 12.73
CA VAL A 266 0.13 18.16 13.58
C VAL A 266 -0.58 18.70 14.80
N GLU A 267 -1.78 19.24 14.65
CA GLU A 267 -2.47 20.01 15.69
C GLU A 267 -3.49 19.18 16.48
N GLU A 268 -3.92 18.02 15.97
CA GLU A 268 -4.92 17.18 16.63
C GLU A 268 -4.37 15.80 16.96
N LEU A 269 -3.88 15.07 15.95
CA LEU A 269 -3.47 13.68 16.14
C LEU A 269 -2.19 13.55 16.95
N LYS A 270 -1.12 14.28 16.60
CA LYS A 270 0.15 14.19 17.33
C LYS A 270 0.01 14.54 18.82
N PRO A 271 -0.66 15.63 19.23
CA PRO A 271 -0.91 15.91 20.64
C PRO A 271 -1.66 14.77 21.36
N PHE A 272 -2.68 14.21 20.71
CA PHE A 272 -3.41 13.06 21.26
C PHE A 272 -2.52 11.83 21.46
N ILE A 273 -1.62 11.56 20.52
CA ILE A 273 -0.66 10.45 20.62
C ILE A 273 0.35 10.70 21.73
N ASP A 274 0.91 11.91 21.82
CA ASP A 274 1.90 12.28 22.83
C ASP A 274 1.33 12.27 24.26
N GLU A 275 0.03 12.56 24.42
CA GLU A 275 -0.66 12.47 25.71
C GLU A 275 -0.90 11.01 26.13
N LYS A 276 -1.27 10.13 25.18
CA LYS A 276 -1.73 8.76 25.50
C LYS A 276 -0.65 7.70 25.46
N PHE A 277 0.47 7.97 24.81
CA PHE A 277 1.55 7.01 24.59
C PHE A 277 2.89 7.58 25.08
N ARG A 278 3.83 6.69 25.40
CA ARG A 278 5.16 7.09 25.88
C ARG A 278 6.05 7.48 24.70
N THR A 279 5.81 8.66 24.15
CA THR A 279 6.55 9.16 22.99
C THR A 279 7.76 10.01 23.41
N LEU A 280 8.76 10.08 22.53
CA LEU A 280 9.78 11.13 22.49
C LEU A 280 9.27 12.20 21.52
N THR A 281 8.86 13.34 22.06
CA THR A 281 7.99 14.31 21.37
C THR A 281 8.74 15.29 20.47
N ASP A 282 10.07 15.33 20.55
CA ASP A 282 10.90 16.26 19.80
C ASP A 282 11.03 15.87 18.31
N PRO A 283 11.35 16.83 17.43
CA PRO A 283 11.40 16.58 15.98
C PRO A 283 12.43 15.52 15.61
N SER A 284 13.55 15.45 16.31
CA SER A 284 14.59 14.47 16.01
C SER A 284 14.13 13.02 16.23
N ASN A 285 13.07 12.82 17.03
CA ASN A 285 12.43 11.53 17.29
C ASN A 285 11.08 11.35 16.62
N THR A 286 10.64 12.29 15.79
CA THR A 286 9.36 12.23 15.08
C THR A 286 9.59 12.23 13.57
N ALA A 287 9.03 11.25 12.87
CA ALA A 287 9.10 11.16 11.41
C ALA A 287 7.72 10.96 10.79
N VAL A 288 7.61 11.30 9.51
CA VAL A 288 6.43 11.08 8.67
C VAL A 288 6.82 10.25 7.45
N GLY A 289 5.93 9.38 6.96
CA GLY A 289 6.24 8.48 5.86
C GLY A 289 5.05 7.94 5.08
N GLY A 290 5.29 7.61 3.81
CA GLY A 290 4.29 7.02 2.94
C GLY A 290 4.81 6.74 1.55
N SER A 291 3.94 6.21 0.69
CA SER A 291 4.26 5.89 -0.69
C SER A 291 3.35 6.63 -1.67
N SER A 292 3.80 6.86 -2.91
CA SER A 292 2.96 7.50 -3.94
C SER A 292 2.48 8.90 -3.48
N LEU A 293 1.16 9.14 -3.43
CA LEU A 293 0.60 10.35 -2.80
C LEU A 293 0.94 10.47 -1.31
N GLY A 294 1.00 9.36 -0.58
CA GLY A 294 1.51 9.33 0.81
C GLY A 294 2.96 9.82 0.91
N GLY A 295 3.79 9.51 -0.08
CA GLY A 295 5.15 10.03 -0.17
C GLY A 295 5.19 11.53 -0.52
N LEU A 296 4.28 11.99 -1.37
CA LEU A 296 4.11 13.40 -1.70
C LEU A 296 3.74 14.23 -0.45
N ILE A 297 2.71 13.82 0.30
CA ILE A 297 2.29 14.52 1.52
C ILE A 297 3.33 14.40 2.64
N SER A 298 4.08 13.29 2.73
CA SER A 298 5.19 13.16 3.69
C SER A 298 6.29 14.18 3.43
N LEU A 299 6.67 14.40 2.16
CA LEU A 299 7.64 15.42 1.79
C LEU A 299 7.14 16.82 2.14
N TYR A 300 5.86 17.09 1.86
CA TYR A 300 5.22 18.36 2.19
C TYR A 300 5.22 18.62 3.71
N MET A 301 4.67 17.68 4.49
CA MET A 301 4.58 17.81 5.94
C MET A 301 5.95 17.98 6.61
N GLY A 302 6.95 17.21 6.18
CA GLY A 302 8.29 17.30 6.76
C GLY A 302 9.01 18.62 6.49
N LEU A 303 8.69 19.30 5.38
CA LEU A 303 9.27 20.60 5.04
C LEU A 303 8.43 21.79 5.52
N GLU A 304 7.12 21.63 5.64
CA GLU A 304 6.22 22.67 6.17
C GLU A 304 6.30 22.76 7.69
N TYR A 305 6.42 21.62 8.38
CA TYR A 305 6.44 21.52 9.85
C TYR A 305 7.75 20.90 10.38
N PRO A 306 8.93 21.48 10.09
CA PRO A 306 10.22 20.94 10.53
C PRO A 306 10.41 20.98 12.06
N GLU A 307 9.64 21.81 12.76
CA GLU A 307 9.54 21.84 14.23
C GLU A 307 8.68 20.70 14.81
N VAL A 308 8.09 19.88 13.95
CA VAL A 308 7.32 18.70 14.32
C VAL A 308 7.98 17.43 13.80
N PHE A 309 8.39 17.41 12.53
CA PHE A 309 8.96 16.23 11.87
C PHE A 309 10.43 16.45 11.52
N GLY A 310 11.32 15.70 12.15
CA GLY A 310 12.74 15.68 11.80
C GLY A 310 13.11 14.59 10.78
N GLY A 311 12.15 13.77 10.36
CA GLY A 311 12.37 12.64 9.45
C GLY A 311 11.27 12.48 8.40
N MET A 312 11.66 12.18 7.16
CA MET A 312 10.77 11.92 6.03
C MET A 312 11.12 10.60 5.35
N LEU A 313 10.16 9.65 5.29
CA LEU A 313 10.24 8.43 4.47
C LEU A 313 9.38 8.61 3.21
N VAL A 314 10.02 8.94 2.10
CA VAL A 314 9.37 9.32 0.83
C VAL A 314 9.56 8.21 -0.21
N ILE A 315 8.62 7.27 -0.27
CA ILE A 315 8.75 6.05 -1.10
C ILE A 315 7.97 6.22 -2.40
N SER A 316 8.58 6.00 -3.56
CA SER A 316 7.89 6.12 -4.86
C SER A 316 6.98 7.36 -5.00
N PRO A 317 7.44 8.56 -4.62
CA PRO A 317 6.53 9.70 -4.44
C PRO A 317 5.92 10.18 -5.77
N ALA A 318 4.68 10.62 -5.71
CA ALA A 318 3.96 11.19 -6.85
C ALA A 318 4.37 12.65 -7.14
N LEU A 319 5.68 12.93 -7.24
CA LEU A 319 6.22 14.30 -7.42
C LEU A 319 5.89 14.93 -8.78
N TYR A 320 5.27 14.17 -9.69
CA TYR A 320 4.75 14.65 -10.98
C TYR A 320 3.35 15.29 -10.88
N TRP A 321 2.76 15.26 -9.69
CA TRP A 321 1.48 15.92 -9.41
C TRP A 321 1.56 17.42 -9.72
N ASP A 322 0.46 17.98 -10.26
CA ASP A 322 0.34 19.40 -10.60
C ASP A 322 1.59 19.95 -11.33
N ASN A 323 1.96 19.29 -12.42
CA ASN A 323 3.11 19.64 -13.24
C ASN A 323 4.42 19.85 -12.43
N TYR A 324 4.69 18.94 -11.48
CA TYR A 324 5.89 18.96 -10.65
C TYR A 324 5.98 20.13 -9.66
N SER A 325 4.88 20.81 -9.34
CA SER A 325 4.87 22.03 -8.50
C SER A 325 5.45 21.82 -7.10
N ILE A 326 5.45 20.59 -6.57
CA ILE A 326 6.06 20.27 -5.28
C ILE A 326 7.57 20.50 -5.28
N ILE A 327 8.24 20.33 -6.42
CA ILE A 327 9.69 20.44 -6.51
C ILE A 327 10.16 21.88 -6.25
N PRO A 328 9.74 22.91 -7.01
CA PRO A 328 10.14 24.29 -6.72
C PRO A 328 9.68 24.76 -5.34
N TRP A 329 8.51 24.29 -4.85
CA TRP A 329 8.06 24.56 -3.49
C TRP A 329 9.00 23.94 -2.43
N ALA A 330 9.40 22.68 -2.59
CA ALA A 330 10.32 22.03 -1.66
C ALA A 330 11.69 22.71 -1.65
N MET A 331 12.15 23.19 -2.82
CA MET A 331 13.38 23.97 -2.88
C MET A 331 13.29 25.33 -2.20
N SER A 332 12.11 25.96 -2.16
CA SER A 332 11.95 27.25 -1.45
C SER A 332 11.94 27.08 0.07
N LYS A 333 11.47 25.92 0.58
CA LYS A 333 11.55 25.55 2.00
C LYS A 333 12.98 25.20 2.43
N GLY A 334 13.70 24.51 1.54
CA GLY A 334 15.10 24.15 1.70
C GLY A 334 15.37 22.97 2.63
N PHE A 335 16.59 22.44 2.56
CA PHE A 335 17.00 21.24 3.28
C PHE A 335 18.22 21.49 4.16
N ASP A 336 18.20 20.97 5.38
CA ASP A 336 19.29 21.13 6.34
C ASP A 336 19.38 19.93 7.30
N ASN A 337 20.61 19.53 7.65
CA ASN A 337 20.88 18.38 8.53
C ASN A 337 20.42 18.60 9.96
N SER A 338 20.41 19.84 10.44
CA SER A 338 19.99 20.13 11.82
C SER A 338 18.49 19.92 12.01
N ARG A 339 17.72 19.99 10.92
CA ARG A 339 16.25 19.91 10.91
C ARG A 339 15.72 18.64 10.28
N ASN A 340 16.41 18.07 9.28
CA ASN A 340 15.84 17.08 8.40
C ASN A 340 16.68 15.80 8.29
N ARG A 341 15.99 14.67 8.14
CA ARG A 341 16.50 13.45 7.52
C ARG A 341 15.53 13.04 6.42
N LEU A 342 16.03 12.78 5.22
CA LEU A 342 15.20 12.42 4.06
C LEU A 342 15.68 11.11 3.44
N TRP A 343 14.82 10.09 3.49
CA TRP A 343 14.90 8.95 2.60
C TRP A 343 13.96 9.18 1.42
N MET A 344 14.48 9.07 0.20
CA MET A 344 13.67 9.02 -1.01
C MET A 344 14.02 7.79 -1.84
N ASP A 345 13.03 7.10 -2.39
CA ASP A 345 13.30 6.03 -3.37
C ASP A 345 12.30 5.96 -4.52
N MET A 346 12.67 5.18 -5.54
CA MET A 346 11.85 4.95 -6.74
C MET A 346 12.15 3.58 -7.36
N GLY A 347 11.12 2.89 -7.85
CA GLY A 347 11.28 1.70 -8.70
C GLY A 347 11.53 2.05 -10.18
N LEU A 348 12.44 1.33 -10.84
CA LEU A 348 12.74 1.56 -12.25
C LEU A 348 11.61 1.14 -13.21
N LEU A 349 10.62 0.37 -12.72
CA LEU A 349 9.47 -0.06 -13.51
C LEU A 349 8.22 0.82 -13.28
N GLU A 350 8.35 1.95 -12.59
CA GLU A 350 7.23 2.86 -12.25
C GLU A 350 6.89 3.88 -13.35
N GLY A 351 7.57 3.78 -14.49
CA GLY A 351 7.33 4.63 -15.65
C GLY A 351 8.16 5.91 -15.67
N ARG A 352 8.29 6.47 -16.88
CA ARG A 352 9.22 7.58 -17.15
C ARG A 352 8.88 8.86 -16.38
N THR A 353 7.60 9.15 -16.20
CA THR A 353 7.14 10.36 -15.51
C THR A 353 7.51 10.34 -14.02
N ALA A 354 7.28 9.22 -13.33
CA ALA A 354 7.65 9.05 -11.93
C ALA A 354 9.18 9.15 -11.74
N LEU A 355 9.94 8.38 -12.53
CA LEU A 355 11.41 8.43 -12.51
C LEU A 355 11.97 9.82 -12.80
N ARG A 356 11.39 10.54 -13.77
CA ARG A 356 11.82 11.91 -14.08
C ARG A 356 11.59 12.81 -12.88
N SER A 357 10.43 12.73 -12.23
CA SER A 357 10.09 13.59 -11.10
C SER A 357 11.04 13.39 -9.90
N SER A 358 11.38 12.14 -9.55
CA SER A 358 12.30 11.84 -8.44
C SER A 358 13.74 12.23 -8.76
N ARG A 359 14.20 12.02 -9.99
CA ARG A 359 15.55 12.42 -10.44
C ARG A 359 15.74 13.93 -10.50
N ILE A 360 14.70 14.70 -10.88
CA ILE A 360 14.76 16.16 -10.85
C ILE A 360 14.98 16.62 -9.40
N LEU A 361 14.15 16.15 -8.46
CA LEU A 361 14.30 16.55 -7.06
C LEU A 361 15.66 16.11 -6.49
N ASP A 362 16.13 14.88 -6.76
CA ASP A 362 17.46 14.44 -6.33
C ASP A 362 18.59 15.32 -6.88
N GLY A 363 18.50 15.69 -8.17
CA GLY A 363 19.45 16.59 -8.82
C GLY A 363 19.46 17.98 -8.18
N GLU A 364 18.30 18.58 -7.94
CA GLU A 364 18.18 19.89 -7.30
C GLU A 364 18.67 19.88 -5.85
N ILE A 365 18.39 18.83 -5.07
CA ILE A 365 18.92 18.70 -3.71
C ILE A 365 20.44 18.62 -3.74
N ARG A 366 21.02 17.74 -4.58
CA ARG A 366 22.49 17.57 -4.65
C ARG A 366 23.21 18.84 -5.11
N LYS A 367 22.59 19.58 -6.03
CA LYS A 367 23.15 20.80 -6.59
C LYS A 367 23.10 21.97 -5.62
N ASN A 368 21.94 22.22 -5.00
CA ASN A 368 21.70 23.42 -4.21
C ASN A 368 21.96 23.21 -2.71
N TYR A 369 21.96 21.97 -2.22
CA TYR A 369 22.17 21.61 -0.81
C TYR A 369 23.26 20.53 -0.65
N PRO A 370 24.49 20.73 -1.18
CA PRO A 370 25.55 19.73 -1.10
C PRO A 370 25.96 19.38 0.35
N GLN A 371 25.67 20.26 1.31
CA GLN A 371 25.87 20.05 2.74
C GLN A 371 24.82 19.14 3.38
N PHE A 372 23.67 18.89 2.76
CA PHE A 372 22.61 18.04 3.31
C PHE A 372 22.99 16.56 3.20
N LYS A 373 23.71 16.07 4.20
CA LYS A 373 24.24 14.69 4.30
C LYS A 373 23.22 13.71 4.88
N SER A 374 22.22 14.20 5.61
CA SER A 374 21.08 13.45 6.11
C SER A 374 20.06 13.10 5.01
N TYR A 375 20.55 12.81 3.80
CA TYR A 375 19.75 12.54 2.61
C TYR A 375 20.21 11.27 1.89
N LYS A 376 19.26 10.42 1.52
CA LYS A 376 19.50 9.25 0.69
C LYS A 376 18.46 9.13 -0.41
N TYR A 377 18.93 9.01 -1.66
CA TYR A 377 18.14 8.59 -2.81
C TYR A 377 18.55 7.20 -3.27
N ARG A 378 17.59 6.33 -3.60
CA ARG A 378 17.86 5.01 -4.20
C ARG A 378 16.85 4.67 -5.29
N GLU A 379 17.35 4.01 -6.33
CA GLU A 379 16.51 3.41 -7.38
C GLU A 379 16.60 1.87 -7.30
N PHE A 380 15.47 1.19 -7.51
CA PHE A 380 15.37 -0.27 -7.42
C PHE A 380 14.97 -0.87 -8.78
N LYS A 381 15.85 -1.73 -9.33
CA LYS A 381 15.75 -2.20 -10.72
C LYS A 381 14.46 -2.94 -11.05
N ASP A 382 14.03 -3.82 -10.17
CA ASP A 382 12.90 -4.72 -10.41
C ASP A 382 11.61 -4.26 -9.70
N ALA A 383 11.64 -3.05 -9.13
CA ALA A 383 10.52 -2.50 -8.37
C ALA A 383 9.48 -1.81 -9.26
N GLN A 384 8.21 -2.16 -9.02
CA GLN A 384 7.01 -1.56 -9.61
C GLN A 384 6.31 -0.64 -8.60
N HIS A 385 5.22 0.01 -9.03
CA HIS A 385 4.42 0.92 -8.20
C HIS A 385 3.30 0.13 -7.48
N ASN A 386 3.67 -0.73 -6.53
CA ASN A 386 2.72 -1.55 -5.78
C ASN A 386 3.22 -1.91 -4.37
N GLU A 387 2.29 -2.40 -3.54
CA GLU A 387 2.50 -2.76 -2.14
C GLU A 387 3.63 -3.78 -1.95
N ALA A 388 3.70 -4.82 -2.79
CA ALA A 388 4.72 -5.86 -2.70
C ALA A 388 6.14 -5.28 -2.91
N ALA A 389 6.28 -4.36 -3.87
CA ALA A 389 7.55 -3.70 -4.12
C ALA A 389 7.95 -2.76 -2.96
N TRP A 390 6.99 -2.11 -2.30
CA TRP A 390 7.24 -1.29 -1.10
C TRP A 390 7.60 -2.14 0.11
N ARG A 391 6.86 -3.22 0.39
CA ARG A 391 7.19 -4.23 1.42
C ARG A 391 8.62 -4.74 1.29
N ALA A 392 9.05 -5.04 0.07
CA ALA A 392 10.38 -5.56 -0.20
C ALA A 392 11.52 -4.59 0.19
N ARG A 393 11.25 -3.28 0.31
CA ARG A 393 12.28 -2.25 0.55
C ARG A 393 12.05 -1.34 1.76
N ILE A 394 10.89 -1.39 2.41
CA ILE A 394 10.55 -0.52 3.55
C ILE A 394 11.60 -0.57 4.68
N HIS A 395 12.18 -1.75 4.91
CA HIS A 395 13.22 -1.98 5.91
C HIS A 395 14.47 -1.11 5.70
N LEU A 396 14.78 -0.70 4.46
CA LEU A 396 15.92 0.17 4.17
C LEU A 396 15.65 1.62 4.59
N ALA A 397 14.42 2.09 4.35
CA ALA A 397 13.97 3.42 4.77
C ALA A 397 13.90 3.52 6.30
N LEU A 398 13.34 2.48 6.95
CA LEU A 398 13.27 2.38 8.41
C LEU A 398 14.66 2.37 9.05
N ALA A 399 15.58 1.55 8.53
CA ALA A 399 16.96 1.49 9.03
C ALA A 399 17.72 2.81 8.82
N PHE A 400 17.49 3.53 7.71
CA PHE A 400 18.07 4.85 7.53
C PHE A 400 17.52 5.86 8.54
N MET A 401 16.21 5.82 8.81
CA MET A 401 15.57 6.83 9.65
C MET A 401 15.81 6.64 11.14
N PHE A 402 15.84 5.37 11.58
CA PHE A 402 15.88 5.00 12.99
C PHE A 402 17.06 4.09 13.33
N GLY A 403 18.03 3.97 12.42
CA GLY A 403 19.29 3.28 12.66
C GLY A 403 20.04 3.85 13.85
N ALA A 404 20.78 2.98 14.54
CA ALA A 404 21.67 3.33 15.64
C ALA A 404 23.02 3.83 15.14
#